data_AF-A0A257YCE8-F1
#
_entry.id   AF-A0A257YCE8-F1
#
_cell.length_a   1.000
_cell.length_b   1.000
_cell.length_c   1.000
_cell.angle_alpha   90.00
_cell.angle_beta   90.00
_cell.angle_gamma   90.00
#
_symmetry.space_group_name_H-M   'P 1'
#
loop_
_entity.id
_entity.type
_entity.pdbx_description
1 polymer ?
#
loop_
_entity_poly.entity_id
_entity_poly.type
_entity_poly.pdbx_seq_one_letter_code
_entity_poly.pdbx_strand_id
1 'polypeptide(L)'
;MAAFDEAVKPFIALNRLEPDHPLPLVYYFRSFVQAGRTPNPTAVRGLERAAELAPFDLGLRFNLASYQLTAGDLARARSNLVPIAFNPHGGPAAESARSVIARIDSGSLPAGGDLRELLSGAEDAKAE
;
A
#
# COMPACT_ATOMS: atom_id res chain seq x y z
N MET A 1 -13.85 -9.23 -14.68
CA MET A 1 -13.17 -8.04 -15.25
C MET A 1 -14.10 -6.84 -15.33
N ALA A 2 -15.21 -6.91 -16.08
CA ALA A 2 -16.18 -5.80 -16.17
C ALA A 2 -16.69 -5.26 -14.81
N ALA A 3 -16.84 -6.12 -13.80
CA ALA A 3 -17.32 -5.70 -12.48
C ALA A 3 -16.42 -4.68 -11.78
N PHE A 4 -15.08 -4.76 -11.92
CA PHE A 4 -14.17 -3.78 -11.28
C PHE A 4 -14.15 -2.45 -12.03
N ASP A 5 -14.24 -2.49 -13.37
CA ASP A 5 -14.35 -1.27 -14.18
C ASP A 5 -15.68 -0.53 -13.92
N GLU A 6 -16.76 -1.25 -13.63
CA GLU A 6 -18.02 -0.64 -13.18
C GLU A 6 -17.93 -0.12 -11.73
N ALA A 7 -17.36 -0.92 -10.82
CA ALA A 7 -17.23 -0.55 -9.41
C ALA A 7 -16.36 0.69 -9.18
N VAL A 8 -15.45 1.02 -10.10
CA VAL A 8 -14.58 2.19 -9.96
C VAL A 8 -15.26 3.51 -10.37
N LYS A 9 -16.36 3.47 -11.13
CA LYS A 9 -17.02 4.68 -11.66
C LYS A 9 -17.47 5.67 -10.58
N PRO A 10 -18.08 5.26 -9.44
CA PRO A 10 -18.45 6.18 -8.38
C PRO A 10 -17.24 6.90 -7.77
N PHE A 11 -16.11 6.21 -7.62
CA PHE A 11 -14.87 6.81 -7.12
C PHE A 11 -14.28 7.82 -8.10
N ILE A 12 -14.35 7.55 -9.41
CA ILE A 12 -13.96 8.53 -10.43
C ILE A 12 -14.86 9.77 -10.38
N ALA A 13 -16.17 9.57 -10.22
CA ALA A 13 -17.11 10.68 -10.08
C ALA A 13 -16.82 11.51 -8.82
N LEU A 14 -16.58 10.86 -7.67
CA LEU A 14 -16.22 11.52 -6.43
C LEU A 14 -14.90 12.30 -6.56
N ASN A 15 -13.87 11.74 -7.19
CA ASN A 15 -12.59 12.43 -7.39
C ASN A 15 -12.72 13.73 -8.19
N ARG A 16 -13.73 13.86 -9.05
CA ARG A 16 -14.01 15.10 -9.78
C ARG A 16 -14.65 16.16 -8.88
N LEU A 17 -15.43 15.75 -7.88
CA LEU A 17 -16.08 16.63 -6.92
C LEU A 17 -15.12 17.02 -5.78
N GLU A 18 -14.31 16.05 -5.33
CA GLU A 18 -13.40 16.18 -4.19
C GLU A 18 -12.01 15.61 -4.55
N PRO A 19 -11.15 16.38 -5.23
CA PRO A 19 -9.87 15.88 -5.76
C PRO A 19 -8.84 15.49 -4.69
N ASP A 20 -8.93 16.08 -3.50
CA ASP A 20 -8.06 15.80 -2.35
C ASP A 20 -8.72 14.84 -1.34
N HIS A 21 -9.83 14.19 -1.69
CA HIS A 21 -10.37 13.12 -0.85
C HIS A 21 -9.53 11.84 -1.05
N PRO A 22 -8.96 11.21 0.00
CA PRO A 22 -8.06 10.07 -0.17
C PRO A 22 -8.77 8.80 -0.67
N LEU A 23 -10.01 8.53 -0.24
CA LEU A 23 -10.74 7.32 -0.61
C LEU A 23 -10.83 7.04 -2.13
N PRO A 24 -11.26 7.97 -3.00
CA PRO A 24 -11.34 7.69 -4.42
C PRO A 24 -9.98 7.33 -5.05
N LEU A 25 -8.90 7.97 -4.59
CA LEU A 25 -7.54 7.66 -5.03
C LEU A 25 -7.12 6.24 -4.63
N VAL A 26 -7.41 5.85 -3.39
CA VAL A 26 -7.13 4.50 -2.86
C VAL A 26 -7.91 3.42 -3.62
N TYR A 27 -9.22 3.63 -3.82
CA TYR A 27 -10.07 2.65 -4.49
C TYR A 27 -9.78 2.54 -5.98
N TYR A 28 -9.37 3.63 -6.64
CA TYR A 28 -8.89 3.58 -8.01
C TYR A 28 -7.67 2.65 -8.12
N PHE A 29 -6.67 2.79 -7.25
CA PHE A 29 -5.52 1.88 -7.19
C PHE A 29 -5.93 0.42 -6.90
N ARG A 30 -6.77 0.21 -5.88
CA ARG A 30 -7.22 -1.14 -5.47
C ARG A 30 -7.97 -1.86 -6.58
N SER A 31 -8.70 -1.16 -7.44
CA SER A 31 -9.42 -1.79 -8.56
C SER A 31 -8.48 -2.58 -9.49
N PHE A 32 -7.24 -2.13 -9.68
CA PHE A 32 -6.24 -2.85 -10.47
C PHE A 32 -5.74 -4.08 -9.72
N VAL A 33 -5.31 -3.90 -8.47
CA VAL A 33 -4.73 -4.97 -7.64
C VAL A 33 -5.73 -6.12 -7.45
N GLN A 34 -6.98 -5.80 -7.12
CA GLN A 34 -8.03 -6.81 -6.92
C GLN A 34 -8.45 -7.48 -8.23
N ALA A 35 -8.31 -6.80 -9.36
CA ALA A 35 -8.49 -7.39 -10.68
C ALA A 35 -7.26 -8.22 -11.15
N GLY A 36 -6.21 -8.34 -10.34
CA GLY A 36 -4.96 -9.01 -10.72
C GLY A 36 -4.16 -8.28 -11.78
N ARG A 37 -4.39 -6.97 -11.96
CA ARG A 37 -3.74 -6.12 -12.96
C ARG A 37 -2.67 -5.27 -12.30
N THR A 38 -1.59 -5.01 -13.05
CA THR A 38 -0.62 -3.99 -12.66
C THR A 38 -1.30 -2.62 -12.61
N PRO A 39 -1.22 -1.89 -11.48
CA PRO A 39 -1.71 -0.52 -11.39
C PRO A 39 -1.01 0.38 -12.41
N ASN A 40 -1.77 1.23 -13.10
CA ASN A 40 -1.18 2.19 -14.04
C ASN A 40 -0.49 3.35 -13.27
N PRO A 41 0.37 4.16 -13.94
CA PRO A 41 1.08 5.25 -13.27
C PRO A 41 0.17 6.28 -12.57
N THR A 42 -1.02 6.55 -13.11
CA THR A 42 -1.99 7.47 -12.49
C THR A 42 -2.54 6.91 -11.19
N ALA A 43 -2.86 5.61 -11.17
CA ALA A 43 -3.34 4.92 -9.98
C ALA A 43 -2.27 4.91 -8.87
N VAL A 44 -1.01 4.69 -9.24
CA VAL A 44 0.12 4.75 -8.30
C VAL A 44 0.28 6.15 -7.73
N ARG A 45 0.31 7.19 -8.58
CA ARG A 45 0.37 8.60 -8.12
C ARG A 45 -0.82 8.96 -7.22
N GLY A 46 -2.00 8.44 -7.51
CA GLY A 46 -3.18 8.59 -6.66
C GLY A 46 -2.95 8.00 -5.28
N LEU A 47 -2.44 6.77 -5.19
CA LEU A 47 -2.13 6.13 -3.91
C LEU A 47 -1.06 6.90 -3.11
N GLU A 48 -0.03 7.40 -3.80
CA GLU A 48 1.00 8.26 -3.21
C GLU A 48 0.39 9.55 -2.63
N ARG A 49 -0.43 10.24 -3.42
CA ARG A 49 -1.15 11.44 -2.98
C ARG A 49 -2.07 11.14 -1.79
N ALA A 50 -2.76 10.01 -1.81
CA ALA A 50 -3.59 9.60 -0.68
C ALA A 50 -2.76 9.42 0.60
N ALA A 51 -1.56 8.85 0.50
CA ALA A 51 -0.66 8.66 1.65
C ALA A 51 -0.11 9.98 2.19
N GLU A 52 0.06 10.99 1.33
CA GLU A 52 0.37 12.37 1.76
C GLU A 52 -0.79 13.03 2.49
N LEU A 53 -2.02 12.86 1.99
CA LEU A 53 -3.24 13.44 2.54
C LEU A 53 -3.68 12.78 3.86
N ALA A 54 -3.43 11.48 4.00
CA ALA A 54 -3.76 10.69 5.19
C ALA A 54 -2.50 10.05 5.79
N PRO A 55 -1.56 10.85 6.36
CA PRO A 55 -0.25 10.36 6.77
C PRO A 55 -0.30 9.40 7.98
N PHE A 56 -1.43 9.31 8.68
CA PHE A 56 -1.65 8.41 9.83
C PHE A 56 -2.43 7.15 9.46
N ASP A 57 -2.90 7.02 8.21
CA ASP A 57 -3.47 5.76 7.74
C ASP A 57 -2.33 4.77 7.47
N LEU A 58 -1.98 4.01 8.50
CA LEU A 58 -0.92 3.02 8.43
C LEU A 58 -1.21 1.89 7.44
N GLY A 59 -2.49 1.56 7.23
CA GLY A 59 -2.90 0.58 6.23
C GLY A 59 -2.67 1.08 4.80
N LEU A 60 -2.86 2.37 4.56
CA LEU A 60 -2.54 3.01 3.30
C LEU A 60 -1.04 3.02 3.04
N ARG A 61 -0.24 3.42 4.04
CA ARG A 61 1.23 3.37 3.95
C ARG A 61 1.74 1.96 3.66
N PHE A 62 1.13 0.97 4.30
CA PHE A 62 1.45 -0.43 4.07
C PHE A 62 1.20 -0.83 2.61
N ASN A 63 0.01 -0.54 2.06
CA ASN A 63 -0.31 -0.86 0.67
C ASN A 63 0.67 -0.20 -0.31
N LEU A 64 1.04 1.05 -0.07
CA LEU A 64 2.00 1.77 -0.90
C LEU A 64 3.41 1.18 -0.79
N ALA A 65 3.86 0.83 0.41
CA ALA A 65 5.14 0.16 0.62
C ALA A 65 5.18 -1.20 -0.08
N SER A 66 4.12 -2.01 0.03
CA SER A 66 4.00 -3.31 -0.61
C SER A 66 4.12 -3.21 -2.14
N TYR A 67 3.47 -2.21 -2.75
CA TYR A 67 3.63 -1.93 -4.17
C TYR A 67 5.07 -1.52 -4.49
N GLN A 68 5.66 -0.60 -3.72
CA GLN A 68 7.02 -0.10 -3.96
C GLN A 68 8.07 -1.20 -3.85
N LEU A 69 7.91 -2.14 -2.91
CA LEU A 69 8.79 -3.31 -2.78
C LEU A 69 8.74 -4.20 -4.03
N THR A 70 7.53 -4.49 -4.53
CA THR A 70 7.37 -5.32 -5.73
C THR A 70 7.85 -4.60 -6.99
N ALA A 71 7.78 -3.26 -7.02
CA ALA A 71 8.35 -2.42 -8.06
C ALA A 71 9.88 -2.21 -7.93
N GLY A 72 10.51 -2.69 -6.86
CA GLY A 72 11.95 -2.52 -6.61
C GLY A 72 12.35 -1.14 -6.06
N ASP A 73 11.39 -0.28 -5.72
CA ASP A 73 11.64 1.03 -5.10
C ASP A 73 11.81 0.88 -3.58
N LEU A 74 12.95 0.29 -3.19
CA LEU A 74 13.25 -0.06 -1.81
C LEU A 74 13.34 1.17 -0.89
N ALA A 75 13.83 2.29 -1.43
CA ALA A 75 14.00 3.53 -0.67
C ALA A 75 12.64 4.11 -0.24
N ARG A 76 11.68 4.22 -1.17
CA ARG A 76 10.35 4.73 -0.84
C ARG A 76 9.55 3.72 -0.02
N ALA A 77 9.70 2.43 -0.30
CA ALA A 77 9.08 1.38 0.51
C ALA A 77 9.49 1.49 1.98
N ARG A 78 10.81 1.59 2.24
CA ARG A 78 11.35 1.77 3.59
C ARG A 78 10.75 2.99 4.28
N SER A 79 10.68 4.13 3.59
CA SER A 79 10.11 5.37 4.14
C SER A 79 8.66 5.19 4.58
N ASN A 80 7.85 4.47 3.79
CA ASN A 80 6.46 4.19 4.14
C ASN A 80 6.29 3.15 5.25
N LEU A 81 7.25 2.24 5.43
CA LEU A 81 7.25 1.26 6.51
C LEU A 81 7.64 1.83 7.87
N VAL A 82 8.45 2.91 7.93
CA VAL A 82 8.94 3.49 9.19
C VAL A 82 7.80 3.84 10.18
N PRO A 83 6.73 4.56 9.79
CA PRO A 83 5.64 4.87 10.72
C PRO A 83 4.91 3.63 11.26
N ILE A 84 4.92 2.53 10.51
CA ILE A 84 4.32 1.25 10.91
C ILE A 84 5.25 0.55 11.90
N ALA A 85 6.55 0.47 11.55
CA ALA A 85 7.60 -0.18 12.32
C ALA A 85 7.80 0.39 13.72
N PHE A 86 7.50 1.68 13.92
CA PHE A 86 7.66 2.37 15.20
C PHE A 86 6.33 2.77 15.85
N ASN A 87 5.21 2.17 15.43
CA ASN A 87 3.94 2.34 16.13
C ASN A 87 3.98 1.58 17.48
N PRO A 88 3.84 2.25 18.64
CA PRO A 88 3.86 1.60 19.96
C PRO A 88 2.71 0.62 20.18
N HIS A 89 1.64 0.73 19.41
CA HIS A 89 0.47 -0.17 19.44
C HIS A 89 0.40 -1.05 18.17
N GLY A 90 1.48 -1.15 17.39
CA GLY A 90 1.44 -1.80 16.09
C GLY A 90 1.57 -3.32 16.11
N GLY A 91 1.84 -3.94 17.27
CA GLY A 91 1.87 -5.39 17.43
C GLY A 91 2.65 -6.14 16.33
N PRO A 92 2.08 -7.24 15.77
CA PRO A 92 2.71 -8.02 14.70
C PRO A 92 3.01 -7.22 13.42
N ALA A 93 2.20 -6.22 13.08
CA ALA A 93 2.43 -5.39 11.90
C ALA A 93 3.70 -4.54 12.05
N ALA A 94 3.95 -4.00 13.24
CA ALA A 94 5.18 -3.26 13.53
C ALA A 94 6.42 -4.17 13.51
N GLU A 95 6.32 -5.40 14.02
CA GLU A 95 7.39 -6.39 13.94
C GLU A 95 7.73 -6.77 12.49
N SER A 96 6.70 -7.03 11.69
CA SER A 96 6.85 -7.36 10.27
C SER A 96 7.50 -6.20 9.51
N ALA A 97 7.04 -4.96 9.73
CA ALA A 97 7.63 -3.78 9.11
C ALA A 97 9.11 -3.59 9.50
N ARG A 98 9.48 -3.81 10.77
CA ARG A 98 10.89 -3.77 11.22
C ARG A 98 11.74 -4.83 10.52
N SER A 99 11.22 -6.07 10.40
CA SER A 99 11.90 -7.17 9.70
C SER A 99 12.17 -6.83 8.23
N VAL A 100 11.16 -6.28 7.53
CA VAL A 100 11.31 -5.86 6.13
C VAL A 100 12.33 -4.73 6.01
N ILE A 101 12.28 -3.71 6.88
CA ILE A 101 13.27 -2.62 6.89
C ILE A 101 14.68 -3.17 7.08
N ALA A 102 14.90 -4.09 8.02
CA ALA A 102 16.22 -4.68 8.25
C ALA A 102 16.74 -5.45 7.02
N ARG A 103 15.86 -6.12 6.28
CA ARG A 103 16.21 -6.80 5.01
C ARG A 103 16.53 -5.83 3.88
N ILE A 104 15.79 -4.71 3.77
CA ILE A 104 16.12 -3.62 2.85
C ILE A 104 17.53 -3.09 3.17
N ASP A 105 17.78 -2.77 4.44
CA ASP A 105 19.02 -2.12 4.88
C ASP A 105 20.25 -3.02 4.73
N SER A 106 20.07 -4.34 4.83
CA SER A 106 21.14 -5.34 4.63
C SER A 106 21.23 -5.88 3.20
N GLY A 107 20.35 -5.47 2.28
CA GLY A 107 20.30 -6.00 0.92
C GLY A 107 19.92 -7.48 0.83
N SER A 108 19.29 -8.03 1.87
CA SER A 108 18.93 -9.44 2.00
C SER A 108 17.46 -9.73 1.68
N LEU A 109 16.84 -8.88 0.85
CA LEU A 109 15.48 -9.11 0.39
C LEU A 109 15.40 -10.38 -0.46
N PRO A 110 14.47 -11.29 -0.15
CA PRO A 110 14.27 -12.47 -0.95
C PRO A 110 13.78 -12.11 -2.36
N ALA A 111 14.21 -12.89 -3.36
CA ALA A 111 13.71 -12.77 -4.72
C ALA A 111 12.21 -13.15 -4.78
N GLY A 112 11.47 -12.50 -5.69
CA GLY A 112 9.99 -12.50 -5.73
C GLY A 112 9.29 -13.81 -5.34
N GLY A 113 8.37 -13.72 -4.38
CA GLY A 113 7.64 -14.83 -3.77
C GLY A 113 7.46 -14.59 -2.27
N ASP A 114 8.56 -14.62 -1.53
CA ASP A 114 8.64 -14.45 -0.07
C ASP A 114 8.22 -13.04 0.41
N LEU A 115 8.31 -12.04 -0.46
CA LEU A 115 7.94 -10.66 -0.15
C LEU A 115 6.45 -10.52 0.21
N ARG A 116 5.59 -11.38 -0.36
CA ARG A 116 4.16 -11.43 -0.01
C ARG A 116 3.92 -12.05 1.36
N GLU A 117 4.71 -13.06 1.71
CA GLU A 117 4.67 -13.75 3.02
C GLU A 117 5.21 -12.85 4.14
N LEU A 118 6.21 -12.00 3.85
CA LEU A 118 6.68 -10.96 4.78
C LEU A 118 5.65 -9.86 5.06
N LEU A 119 4.63 -9.75 4.21
CA LEU A 119 3.60 -8.72 4.26
C LEU A 119 2.24 -9.27 4.74
N SER A 120 2.02 -10.59 4.80
CA SER A 120 0.73 -11.18 5.19
C SER A 120 0.37 -10.94 6.65
N GLY A 121 1.35 -10.86 7.55
CA GLY A 121 1.12 -10.60 8.98
C GLY A 121 0.47 -9.24 9.31
N ALA A 122 0.37 -8.32 8.35
CA ALA A 122 -0.31 -7.03 8.50
C ALA A 122 -1.75 -7.01 7.95
N GLU A 123 -2.14 -7.95 7.08
CA GLU A 123 -3.51 -8.07 6.58
C GLU A 123 -4.45 -8.69 7.62
N ASP A 124 -3.96 -9.65 8.41
CA ASP A 124 -4.73 -10.35 9.45
C ASP A 124 -5.08 -9.44 10.65
N ALA A 125 -4.33 -8.36 10.86
CA ALA A 125 -4.60 -7.39 11.93
C ALA A 125 -5.82 -6.47 11.67
N LYS A 126 -6.47 -6.59 10.49
CA LYS A 126 -7.73 -5.90 10.17
C LYS A 126 -8.99 -6.76 10.39
N ALA A 127 -8.82 -8.02 10.80
CA ALA A 127 -9.93 -8.97 10.94
C ALA A 127 -10.53 -9.05 12.36
N GLU A 128 -10.14 -8.17 13.28
CA GLU A 128 -10.67 -8.12 14.66
C GLU A 128 -11.25 -6.74 15.01
#